data_AF-A0A821DAI5-F1
#
_entry.id   AF-A0A821DAI5-F1
#
_cell.length_a   1.000
_cell.length_b   1.000
_cell.length_c   1.000
_cell.angle_alpha   90.00
_cell.angle_beta   90.00
_cell.angle_gamma   90.00
#
_symmetry.space_group_name_H-M   'P 1'
#
loop_
_entity.id
_entity.type
_entity.pdbx_description
1 polymer ?
#
loop_
_entity_poly.entity_id
_entity_poly.type
_entity_poly.pdbx_seq_one_letter_code
_entity_poly.pdbx_strand_id
1 'polypeptide(L)'
;SSSINWLKFKRDYNKHYKSAAKEAERKQIFFENVNRIRTYERLHPNATFKLGINHLTDRRIEELVSRSKHYIEPLAGSMESTLESIFVPDSFDWRTKGVISPVKDQGVLTDVEAVVAVGQLVLGSVARVVDCCPQPVDPLQCIRKLGGICSARDYPTPTGKCIPDQCKPFAHVCTFIYLLKHTFIVPNFMPLNDR
;
A
#
# COMPACT_ATOMS: atom_id res chain seq x y z
N SER A 1 22.03 15.45 20.12
CA SER A 1 20.79 14.87 20.65
C SER A 1 19.63 15.78 20.24
N SER A 2 18.90 15.48 19.14
CA SER A 2 17.72 16.28 18.81
C SER A 2 16.60 15.86 19.75
N SER A 3 16.16 16.79 20.60
CA SER A 3 14.98 16.60 21.45
C SER A 3 13.76 16.53 20.54
N ILE A 4 13.47 15.34 20.01
CA ILE A 4 12.21 15.00 19.33
C ILE A 4 11.08 15.49 20.22
N ASN A 5 10.42 16.55 19.78
CA ASN A 5 9.40 17.27 20.53
C ASN A 5 8.03 16.99 19.91
N TRP A 6 7.07 16.63 20.75
CA TRP A 6 5.65 16.47 20.40
C TRP A 6 5.13 17.59 19.49
N LEU A 7 5.49 18.85 19.77
CA LEU A 7 5.05 20.00 18.98
C LEU A 7 5.62 19.98 17.55
N LYS A 8 6.89 19.59 17.40
CA LYS A 8 7.51 19.43 16.08
C LYS A 8 6.84 18.30 15.30
N PHE A 9 6.60 17.15 15.94
CA PHE A 9 5.87 16.04 15.34
C PHE A 9 4.48 16.47 14.84
N LYS A 10 3.70 17.17 15.68
CA LYS A 10 2.37 17.65 15.28
C LYS A 10 2.44 18.58 14.08
N ARG A 11 3.41 19.49 14.04
CA ARG A 11 3.59 20.43 12.93
C ARG A 11 4.02 19.71 11.66
N ASP A 12 5.05 18.87 11.74
CA ASP A 12 5.64 18.21 10.57
C ASP A 12 4.66 17.22 9.90
N TYR A 13 3.73 16.63 10.66
CA TYR A 13 2.70 15.72 10.13
C TYR A 13 1.26 16.27 10.22
N ASN A 14 1.10 17.59 10.36
CA ASN A 14 -0.18 18.29 10.40
C ASN A 14 -1.24 17.61 11.30
N LYS A 15 -0.88 17.28 12.54
CA LYS A 15 -1.72 16.53 13.47
C LYS A 15 -2.72 17.43 14.19
N HIS A 16 -3.99 17.04 14.11
CA HIS A 16 -5.11 17.66 14.82
C HIS A 16 -5.89 16.59 15.58
N TYR A 17 -6.26 16.90 16.83
CA TYR A 17 -6.96 15.96 17.71
C TYR A 17 -8.28 16.57 18.19
N LYS A 18 -9.33 15.73 18.27
CA LYS A 18 -10.70 16.17 18.56
C LYS A 18 -10.91 16.70 19.99
N SER A 19 -10.04 16.33 20.92
CA SER A 19 -10.12 16.74 22.32
C SER A 19 -8.76 16.69 22.99
N ALA A 20 -8.60 17.42 24.10
CA ALA A 20 -7.39 17.39 24.92
C ALA A 20 -7.10 15.98 25.47
N ALA A 21 -8.14 15.24 25.85
CA ALA A 21 -8.00 13.84 26.28
C ALA A 21 -7.42 12.96 25.17
N LYS A 22 -7.91 13.11 23.93
CA LYS A 22 -7.38 12.35 22.78
C LYS A 22 -5.96 12.79 22.42
N GLU A 23 -5.64 14.07 22.55
CA GLU A 23 -4.28 14.55 22.37
C GLU A 23 -3.32 13.94 23.40
N ALA A 24 -3.71 13.90 24.68
CA ALA A 24 -2.91 13.32 25.75
C ALA A 24 -2.62 11.82 25.49
N GLU A 25 -3.65 11.06 25.11
CA GLU A 25 -3.51 9.65 24.72
C GLU A 25 -2.52 9.48 23.54
N ARG A 26 -2.65 10.30 22.49
CA ARG A 26 -1.79 10.24 21.30
C ARG A 26 -0.36 10.63 21.59
N LYS A 27 -0.17 11.62 22.47
CA LYS A 27 1.14 12.05 22.96
C LYS A 27 1.83 10.93 23.74
N GLN A 28 1.10 10.20 24.58
CA GLN A 28 1.64 9.06 25.31
C GLN A 28 2.13 7.97 24.34
N ILE A 29 1.28 7.55 23.40
CA ILE A 29 1.62 6.54 22.38
C ILE A 29 2.84 6.97 21.55
N PHE A 30 2.91 8.25 21.19
CA PHE A 30 4.05 8.81 20.47
C PHE A 30 5.37 8.61 21.24
N PHE A 31 5.42 8.95 22.53
CA PHE A 31 6.64 8.78 23.31
C PHE A 31 7.02 7.32 23.54
N GLU A 32 6.02 6.44 23.73
CA GLU A 32 6.24 4.99 23.81
C GLU A 32 6.88 4.46 22.51
N ASN A 33 6.36 4.85 21.35
CA ASN A 33 6.91 4.46 20.05
C ASN A 33 8.30 5.07 19.78
N VAL A 34 8.54 6.33 20.14
CA VAL A 34 9.87 6.96 20.03
C VAL A 34 10.89 6.23 20.91
N ASN A 35 10.50 5.83 22.12
CA ASN A 35 11.36 5.05 23.00
C ASN A 35 11.66 3.66 22.40
N ARG A 36 10.66 3.01 21.79
CA ARG A 36 10.84 1.74 21.09
C ARG A 36 11.83 1.87 19.93
N ILE A 37 11.69 2.91 19.11
CA ILE A 37 12.63 3.22 18.01
C ILE A 37 14.05 3.37 18.55
N ARG A 38 14.25 4.24 19.55
CA ARG A 38 15.58 4.49 20.12
C ARG A 38 16.20 3.25 20.75
N THR A 39 15.37 2.45 21.43
CA THR A 39 15.82 1.20 22.05
C THR A 39 16.25 0.19 21.00
N TYR A 40 15.48 0.05 19.91
CA TYR A 40 15.82 -0.82 18.80
C TYR A 40 17.14 -0.41 18.13
N GLU A 41 17.30 0.86 17.76
CA GLU A 41 18.53 1.37 17.14
C GLU A 41 19.76 1.16 18.04
N ARG A 42 19.61 1.29 19.36
CA ARG A 42 20.68 1.06 20.33
C ARG A 42 21.04 -0.43 20.45
N LEU A 43 20.05 -1.31 20.47
CA LEU A 43 20.27 -2.75 20.64
C LEU A 43 20.73 -3.43 19.34
N HIS A 44 20.45 -2.83 18.18
CA HIS A 44 20.75 -3.40 16.88
C HIS A 44 21.56 -2.42 16.01
N PRO A 45 22.80 -2.04 16.42
CA PRO A 45 23.62 -1.09 15.67
C PRO A 45 24.01 -1.58 14.27
N ASN A 46 23.98 -2.89 14.05
CA ASN A 46 24.30 -3.55 12.78
C ASN A 46 23.05 -4.02 12.01
N ALA A 47 21.85 -3.53 12.38
CA ALA A 47 20.64 -3.85 11.63
C ALA A 47 20.77 -3.36 10.18
N THR A 48 20.27 -4.17 9.23
CA THR A 48 20.23 -3.81 7.81
C THR A 48 19.14 -2.79 7.49
N PHE A 49 18.32 -2.41 8.47
CA PHE A 49 17.28 -1.39 8.35
C PHE A 49 17.27 -0.51 9.60
N LYS A 50 16.66 0.68 9.47
CA LYS A 50 16.49 1.63 10.57
C LYS A 50 15.01 1.94 10.78
N LEU A 51 14.66 2.19 12.04
CA LEU A 51 13.34 2.69 12.41
C LEU A 51 13.36 4.22 12.46
N GLY A 52 12.33 4.83 11.88
CA GLY A 52 12.18 6.28 11.83
C GLY A 52 10.84 6.74 12.39
N ILE A 53 10.80 7.98 12.87
CA ILE A 53 9.54 8.66 13.19
C ILE A 53 8.83 8.98 11.88
N ASN A 54 7.54 8.68 11.82
CA ASN A 54 6.67 8.92 10.67
C ASN A 54 5.28 9.35 11.12
N HIS A 55 4.38 9.64 10.18
CA HIS A 55 3.01 10.06 10.47
C HIS A 55 2.17 9.01 11.24
N LEU A 56 2.63 7.77 11.43
CA LEU A 56 1.93 6.74 12.21
C LEU A 56 2.49 6.58 13.63
N THR A 57 3.48 7.38 14.03
CA THR A 57 4.17 7.21 15.33
C THR A 57 3.24 7.46 16.53
N ASP A 58 2.11 8.15 16.37
CA ASP A 58 1.10 8.35 17.42
C ASP A 58 -0.02 7.29 17.42
N ARG A 59 0.17 6.17 16.71
CA ARG A 59 -0.79 5.06 16.58
C ARG A 59 -0.28 3.79 17.24
N ARG A 60 -1.21 2.98 17.75
CA ARG A 60 -0.92 1.62 18.20
C ARG A 60 -0.98 0.65 17.04
N ILE A 61 -0.27 -0.47 17.16
CA ILE A 61 -0.20 -1.46 16.08
C ILE A 61 -1.57 -2.05 15.75
N GLU A 62 -2.46 -2.18 16.74
CA GLU A 62 -3.80 -2.72 16.55
C GLU A 62 -4.67 -1.82 15.66
N GLU A 63 -4.46 -0.50 15.73
CA GLU A 63 -5.14 0.48 14.88
C GLU A 63 -4.64 0.45 13.43
N LEU A 64 -3.45 -0.11 13.21
CA LEU A 64 -2.86 -0.28 11.89
C LEU A 64 -3.28 -1.64 11.29
N VAL A 65 -3.26 -2.70 12.10
CA VAL A 65 -3.63 -4.05 11.67
C VAL A 65 -5.12 -4.17 11.38
N SER A 66 -5.98 -3.44 12.08
CA SER A 66 -7.41 -3.39 11.73
C SER A 66 -7.67 -2.79 10.34
N ARG A 67 -6.70 -2.05 9.77
CA ARG A 67 -6.74 -1.47 8.42
C ARG A 67 -6.08 -2.35 7.36
N SER A 68 -5.57 -3.52 7.71
CA SER A 68 -4.87 -4.42 6.78
C SER A 68 -5.48 -5.82 6.73
N LYS A 69 -6.65 -6.00 7.35
CA LYS A 69 -7.38 -7.24 7.25
C LYS A 69 -8.02 -7.22 5.88
N HIS A 70 -7.50 -7.98 4.92
CA HIS A 70 -8.23 -8.71 3.87
C HIS A 70 -7.18 -9.23 2.86
N TYR A 71 -6.37 -10.19 3.30
CA TYR A 71 -5.65 -11.05 2.35
C TYR A 71 -6.67 -12.04 1.79
N ILE A 72 -7.01 -11.92 0.51
CA ILE A 72 -7.74 -12.96 -0.20
C ILE A 72 -6.68 -13.97 -0.64
N GLU A 73 -6.79 -15.21 -0.19
CA GLU A 73 -6.09 -16.29 -0.88
C GLU A 73 -6.65 -16.39 -2.29
N PRO A 74 -5.81 -16.28 -3.34
CA PRO A 74 -6.28 -16.45 -4.71
C PRO A 74 -7.05 -17.76 -4.83
N LEU A 75 -8.32 -17.68 -5.25
CA LEU A 75 -9.10 -18.87 -5.58
C LEU A 75 -8.34 -19.65 -6.64
N ALA A 76 -8.01 -20.91 -6.33
CA ALA A 76 -7.15 -21.78 -7.11
C ALA A 76 -7.53 -21.75 -8.60
N GLY A 77 -6.63 -21.18 -9.40
CA GLY A 77 -6.73 -21.02 -10.85
C GLY A 77 -5.37 -20.67 -11.40
N SER A 78 -4.37 -21.52 -11.13
CA SER A 78 -3.00 -21.31 -11.58
C SER A 78 -2.90 -21.61 -13.07
N MET A 79 -2.62 -20.59 -13.88
CA MET A 79 -2.03 -20.82 -15.20
C MET A 79 -0.53 -20.90 -14.99
N GLU A 80 0.06 -22.07 -15.23
CA GLU A 80 1.52 -22.22 -15.27
C GLU A 80 2.04 -21.38 -16.44
N SER A 81 2.74 -20.28 -16.14
CA SER A 81 3.48 -19.59 -17.19
C SER A 81 4.75 -20.38 -17.46
N THR A 82 4.87 -20.96 -18.65
CA THR A 82 6.14 -21.49 -19.14
C THR A 82 7.05 -20.29 -19.38
N LEU A 83 7.86 -19.93 -18.39
CA LEU A 83 8.89 -18.92 -18.57
C LEU A 83 10.00 -19.58 -19.40
N GLU A 84 10.10 -19.19 -20.67
CA GLU A 84 11.30 -19.46 -21.44
C GLU A 84 12.50 -18.86 -20.69
N SER A 85 13.66 -19.53 -20.78
CA SER A 85 14.90 -19.07 -20.16
C SER A 85 15.33 -17.74 -20.77
N ILE A 86 14.83 -16.65 -20.19
CA ILE A 86 15.21 -15.28 -20.54
C ILE A 86 16.32 -14.82 -19.62
N PHE A 87 17.24 -14.03 -20.15
CA PHE A 87 18.25 -13.36 -19.34
C PHE A 87 17.54 -12.35 -18.42
N VAL A 88 17.70 -12.54 -17.11
CA VAL A 88 17.21 -11.62 -16.08
C VAL A 88 18.42 -10.94 -15.44
N PRO A 89 18.47 -9.60 -15.40
CA PRO A 89 19.58 -8.90 -14.77
C PRO A 89 19.54 -9.06 -13.24
N ASP A 90 20.71 -8.99 -12.60
CA ASP A 90 20.85 -9.08 -11.14
C ASP A 90 20.11 -7.96 -10.38
N SER A 91 19.87 -6.82 -11.03
CA SER A 91 19.12 -5.70 -10.48
C SER A 91 18.21 -5.08 -11.55
N PHE A 92 16.97 -4.78 -11.18
CA PHE A 92 16.01 -4.12 -12.05
C PHE A 92 15.11 -3.17 -11.27
N ASP A 93 14.97 -1.93 -11.75
CA ASP A 93 14.12 -0.90 -11.13
C ASP A 93 13.08 -0.36 -12.11
N TRP A 94 11.80 -0.72 -11.90
CA TRP A 94 10.67 -0.26 -12.71
C TRP A 94 10.47 1.27 -12.68
N ARG A 95 10.94 1.97 -11.65
CA ARG A 95 10.83 3.44 -11.56
C ARG A 95 11.61 4.11 -12.70
N THR A 96 12.73 3.52 -13.11
CA THR A 96 13.55 4.02 -14.23
C THR A 96 12.85 3.89 -15.59
N LYS A 97 11.78 3.11 -15.66
CA LYS A 97 11.00 2.88 -16.89
C LYS A 97 9.78 3.78 -17.02
N GLY A 98 9.50 4.63 -16.02
CA GLY A 98 8.37 5.57 -16.06
C GLY A 98 6.99 4.89 -15.98
N VAL A 99 6.93 3.61 -15.58
CA VAL A 99 5.68 2.84 -15.45
C VAL A 99 5.12 2.84 -14.03
N ILE A 100 5.87 3.40 -13.06
CA ILE A 100 5.47 3.51 -11.67
C ILE A 100 4.93 4.92 -11.41
N SER A 101 3.69 5.01 -10.93
CA SER A 101 3.10 6.27 -10.52
C SER A 101 3.73 6.83 -9.24
N PRO A 102 3.55 8.13 -8.93
CA PRO A 102 3.92 8.67 -7.62
C PRO A 102 3.26 7.90 -6.46
N VAL A 103 3.96 7.83 -5.34
CA VAL A 103 3.44 7.21 -4.10
C VAL A 103 2.21 7.98 -3.61
N LYS A 104 1.17 7.26 -3.22
CA LYS A 104 -0.08 7.81 -2.68
C LYS A 104 -0.31 7.38 -1.23
N ASP A 105 -0.99 8.24 -0.47
CA ASP A 105 -1.47 7.95 0.89
C ASP A 105 -2.89 7.36 0.81
N GLN A 106 -3.07 6.17 1.38
CA GLN A 106 -4.34 5.45 1.41
C GLN A 106 -5.31 6.01 2.47
N GLY A 107 -4.83 6.83 3.41
CA GLY A 107 -5.65 7.52 4.40
C GLY A 107 -6.46 6.59 5.31
N VAL A 108 -7.78 6.56 5.10
CA VAL A 108 -8.76 5.77 5.88
C VAL A 108 -9.23 4.53 5.12
N LEU A 109 -8.81 4.36 3.86
CA LEU A 109 -9.13 3.15 3.09
C LEU A 109 -8.47 1.95 3.78
N THR A 110 -9.28 0.95 4.11
CA THR A 110 -8.88 -0.26 4.85
C THR A 110 -8.42 -1.40 3.95
N ASP A 111 -8.55 -1.21 2.64
CA ASP A 111 -8.39 -2.28 1.68
C ASP A 111 -7.24 -1.89 0.75
N VAL A 112 -6.08 -2.45 1.03
CA VAL A 112 -4.97 -2.49 0.09
C VAL A 112 -5.36 -3.45 -1.00
N GLU A 113 -5.83 -2.95 -2.14
CA GLU A 113 -5.68 -3.60 -3.43
C GLU A 113 -6.12 -2.69 -4.58
N ALA A 114 -5.40 -2.77 -5.69
CA ALA A 114 -5.57 -2.07 -6.98
C ALA A 114 -4.80 -0.74 -7.18
N VAL A 115 -3.46 -0.79 -7.17
CA VAL A 115 -2.70 0.06 -8.11
C VAL A 115 -2.62 -0.68 -9.44
N VAL A 116 -3.55 -0.40 -10.35
CA VAL A 116 -3.40 -0.83 -11.75
C VAL A 116 -2.47 0.16 -12.42
N ALA A 117 -1.21 -0.26 -12.65
CA ALA A 117 -0.29 0.45 -13.53
C ALA A 117 -0.67 0.10 -14.97
N VAL A 118 -1.39 0.99 -15.63
CA VAL A 118 -1.56 0.93 -17.08
C VAL A 118 -0.32 1.59 -17.69
N GLY A 119 0.16 1.12 -18.84
CA GLY A 119 1.36 1.69 -19.50
C GLY A 119 1.25 3.19 -19.84
N GLN A 120 0.09 3.80 -19.63
CA GLN A 120 -0.12 5.24 -19.53
C GLN A 120 -0.28 5.58 -18.05
N LEU A 121 0.39 6.63 -17.54
CA LEU A 121 0.36 7.14 -16.15
C LEU A 121 -1.04 7.61 -15.66
N VAL A 122 -2.07 6.81 -15.89
CA VAL A 122 -3.46 7.01 -15.50
C VAL A 122 -3.73 6.04 -14.38
N LEU A 123 -4.10 6.59 -13.24
CA LEU A 123 -4.34 5.82 -12.03
C LEU A 123 -5.72 5.21 -12.07
N GLY A 124 -5.82 3.91 -11.83
CA GLY A 124 -7.09 3.23 -11.61
C GLY A 124 -7.80 3.71 -10.33
N SER A 125 -9.13 3.74 -10.36
CA SER A 125 -9.95 4.06 -9.19
C SER A 125 -10.05 2.87 -8.25
N VAL A 126 -9.33 2.94 -7.12
CA VAL A 126 -9.51 2.04 -5.98
C VAL A 126 -10.92 2.18 -5.40
N ALA A 127 -11.47 3.40 -5.39
CA ALA A 127 -12.80 3.67 -4.86
C ALA A 127 -13.91 2.89 -5.58
N ARG A 128 -13.84 2.79 -6.91
CA ARG A 128 -14.79 1.96 -7.67
C ARG A 128 -14.65 0.49 -7.33
N VAL A 129 -13.41 0.00 -7.14
CA VAL A 129 -13.16 -1.39 -6.75
C VAL A 129 -13.75 -1.65 -5.37
N VAL A 130 -13.56 -0.77 -4.40
CA VAL A 130 -14.15 -0.87 -3.06
C VAL A 130 -15.69 -0.92 -3.13
N ASP A 131 -16.31 -0.05 -3.92
CA ASP A 131 -17.78 0.01 -4.00
C ASP A 131 -18.41 -1.12 -4.83
N CYS A 132 -17.71 -1.61 -5.87
CA CYS A 132 -18.26 -2.56 -6.84
C CYS A 132 -17.70 -3.99 -6.77
N CYS A 133 -16.63 -4.22 -6.02
CA CYS A 133 -16.03 -5.54 -5.82
C CYS A 133 -16.09 -5.93 -4.34
N PRO A 134 -17.30 -6.17 -3.79
CA PRO A 134 -17.44 -6.54 -2.39
C PRO A 134 -16.76 -7.90 -2.16
N GLN A 135 -15.94 -7.96 -1.12
CA GLN A 135 -15.24 -9.17 -0.69
C GLN A 135 -16.23 -10.32 -0.41
N PRO A 136 -15.88 -11.60 -0.68
CA PRO A 136 -14.55 -12.11 -1.05
C PRO A 136 -14.42 -12.40 -2.57
N VAL A 137 -14.25 -11.37 -3.39
CA VAL A 137 -14.04 -11.54 -4.84
C VAL A 137 -12.62 -11.13 -5.23
N ASP A 138 -12.02 -11.92 -6.11
CA ASP A 138 -10.78 -11.57 -6.78
C ASP A 138 -10.95 -10.21 -7.49
N PRO A 139 -10.17 -9.17 -7.13
CA PRO A 139 -10.34 -7.83 -7.70
C PRO A 139 -10.10 -7.79 -9.21
N LEU A 140 -9.15 -8.56 -9.74
CA LEU A 140 -8.84 -8.60 -11.17
C LEU A 140 -9.97 -9.27 -11.95
N GLN A 141 -10.54 -10.36 -11.40
CA GLN A 141 -11.70 -11.01 -11.98
C GLN A 141 -12.94 -10.10 -11.92
N CYS A 142 -13.12 -9.37 -10.82
CA CYS A 142 -14.20 -8.40 -10.68
C CYS A 142 -14.07 -7.26 -11.70
N ILE A 143 -12.89 -6.65 -11.83
CA ILE A 143 -12.62 -5.59 -12.82
C ILE A 143 -12.92 -6.09 -14.24
N ARG A 144 -12.58 -7.34 -14.55
CA ARG A 144 -12.91 -7.97 -15.84
C ARG A 144 -14.44 -8.08 -16.04
N LYS A 145 -15.19 -8.51 -15.01
CA LYS A 145 -16.67 -8.57 -15.05
C LYS A 145 -17.33 -7.19 -15.18
N LEU A 146 -16.73 -6.15 -14.58
CA LEU A 146 -17.16 -4.76 -14.70
C LEU A 146 -16.84 -4.13 -16.07
N GLY A 147 -16.22 -4.89 -16.98
CA GLY A 147 -15.84 -4.39 -18.28
C GLY A 147 -14.66 -3.42 -18.25
N GLY A 148 -13.86 -3.38 -17.18
CA GLY A 148 -12.65 -2.58 -17.06
C GLY A 148 -12.63 -1.64 -15.84
N ILE A 149 -11.52 -0.90 -15.70
CA ILE A 149 -11.27 0.03 -14.59
C ILE A 149 -11.39 1.49 -15.02
N CYS A 150 -11.94 2.32 -14.15
CA CYS A 150 -12.06 3.76 -14.36
C CYS A 150 -10.88 4.53 -13.81
N SER A 151 -10.66 5.75 -14.31
CA SER A 151 -9.66 6.65 -13.77
C SER A 151 -10.03 7.06 -12.34
N ALA A 152 -9.03 7.21 -11.47
CA ALA A 152 -9.17 7.76 -10.13
C ALA A 152 -9.67 9.22 -10.15
N ARG A 153 -9.66 9.90 -11.31
CA ARG A 153 -10.29 11.22 -11.46
C ARG A 153 -11.81 11.11 -11.60
N ASP A 154 -12.29 10.09 -12.31
CA ASP A 154 -13.71 9.94 -12.65
C ASP A 154 -14.50 9.24 -11.53
N TYR A 155 -13.80 8.49 -10.67
CA TYR A 155 -14.35 7.86 -9.47
C TYR A 155 -13.35 8.06 -8.31
N PRO A 156 -13.36 9.23 -7.65
CA PRO A 156 -12.28 9.63 -6.74
C PRO A 156 -12.38 9.05 -5.33
N THR A 157 -13.58 8.84 -4.81
CA THR A 157 -13.82 8.42 -3.41
C THR A 157 -14.93 7.38 -3.33
N PRO A 158 -14.84 6.42 -2.40
CA PRO A 158 -15.93 5.47 -2.18
C PRO A 158 -17.21 6.21 -1.76
N THR A 159 -18.31 5.86 -2.39
CA THR A 159 -19.67 6.31 -2.11
C THR A 159 -20.42 5.32 -1.23
N GLY A 160 -19.91 4.09 -1.08
CA GLY A 160 -20.57 2.99 -0.38
C GLY A 160 -21.63 2.28 -1.22
N LYS A 161 -21.78 2.63 -2.50
CA LYS A 161 -22.70 1.98 -3.44
C LYS A 161 -22.01 1.79 -4.80
N CYS A 162 -22.12 0.60 -5.37
CA CYS A 162 -21.63 0.39 -6.73
C CYS A 162 -22.45 1.20 -7.74
N ILE A 163 -21.78 2.08 -8.48
CA ILE A 163 -22.36 2.85 -9.59
C ILE A 163 -21.53 2.52 -10.86
N PRO A 164 -21.86 1.42 -11.56
CA PRO A 164 -21.00 0.89 -12.63
C PRO A 164 -20.87 1.84 -13.83
N ASP A 165 -21.92 2.60 -14.14
CA ASP A 165 -21.99 3.50 -15.30
C ASP A 165 -21.51 4.93 -14.99
N GLN A 166 -21.02 5.19 -13.77
CA GLN A 166 -20.53 6.52 -13.38
C GLN A 166 -19.33 6.99 -14.22
N CYS A 167 -18.59 6.05 -14.79
CA CYS A 167 -17.36 6.33 -15.50
C CYS A 167 -17.13 5.35 -16.64
N LYS A 168 -16.48 5.85 -17.69
CA LYS A 168 -16.04 5.02 -18.80
C LYS A 168 -14.72 4.34 -18.43
N PRO A 169 -14.61 3.01 -18.51
CA PRO A 169 -13.33 2.33 -18.30
C PRO A 169 -12.28 2.82 -19.29
N PHE A 170 -11.05 3.06 -18.80
CA PHE A 170 -9.91 3.44 -19.63
C PHE A 170 -8.94 2.27 -19.87
N ALA A 171 -9.08 1.19 -19.10
CA ALA A 171 -8.29 -0.02 -19.23
C ALA A 171 -9.10 -1.27 -18.87
N HIS A 172 -8.69 -2.41 -19.42
CA HIS A 172 -9.36 -3.70 -19.25
C HIS A 172 -8.36 -4.75 -18.76
N VAL A 173 -8.85 -5.72 -17.98
CA VAL A 173 -8.07 -6.90 -17.59
C VAL A 173 -8.37 -8.01 -18.59
N CYS A 174 -7.41 -8.30 -19.48
CA CYS A 174 -7.54 -9.39 -20.45
C CYS A 174 -7.14 -10.74 -19.85
N THR A 175 -6.00 -10.76 -19.15
CA THR A 175 -5.44 -11.96 -18.51
C THR A 175 -4.75 -11.56 -17.20
N PHE A 176 -4.65 -12.50 -16.27
CA PHE A 176 -3.87 -12.39 -15.05
C PHE A 176 -3.32 -13.76 -14.69
N ILE A 177 -2.15 -13.78 -14.05
CA ILE A 177 -1.43 -15.00 -13.69
C ILE A 177 -1.05 -14.89 -12.21
N TYR A 178 -1.30 -15.95 -11.46
CA TYR A 178 -0.80 -16.11 -10.09
C TYR A 178 0.48 -16.92 -10.09
N LEU A 179 1.54 -16.38 -9.48
CA LEU A 179 2.79 -17.11 -9.29
C LEU A 179 2.64 -18.04 -8.08
N LEU A 180 2.94 -19.33 -8.26
CA LEU A 180 2.95 -20.26 -7.15
C LEU A 180 4.15 -19.96 -6.24
N LYS A 181 3.93 -20.03 -4.92
CA LYS A 181 4.91 -19.70 -3.88
C LYS A 181 6.22 -20.50 -3.95
N HIS A 182 6.23 -21.61 -4.70
CA HIS A 182 7.36 -22.52 -4.80
C HIS A 182 8.12 -22.47 -6.13
N THR A 183 7.65 -21.71 -7.14
CA THR A 183 8.28 -21.70 -8.47
C THR A 183 9.40 -20.66 -8.62
N PHE A 184 9.58 -19.75 -7.65
CA PHE A 184 10.56 -18.66 -7.76
C PHE A 184 11.30 -18.42 -6.44
N ILE A 185 12.63 -18.37 -6.52
CA ILE A 185 13.43 -17.66 -5.52
C ILE A 185 13.33 -16.18 -5.90
N VAL A 186 12.39 -15.45 -5.32
CA VAL A 186 12.46 -13.99 -5.35
C VAL A 186 13.69 -13.63 -4.50
N PRO A 187 14.75 -13.03 -5.07
CA PRO A 187 15.89 -12.62 -4.28
C PRO A 187 15.38 -11.73 -3.16
N ASN A 188 15.73 -12.04 -1.91
CA ASN A 188 15.39 -11.20 -0.77
C ASN A 188 15.74 -9.76 -1.12
N PHE A 189 14.75 -8.85 -1.07
CA PHE A 189 14.95 -7.43 -1.29
C PHE A 189 16.00 -6.92 -0.30
N MET A 190 17.26 -6.85 -0.71
CA MET A 190 18.27 -6.11 0.02
C MET A 190 17.92 -4.62 -0.11
N PRO A 191 17.99 -3.85 0.99
CA PRO A 191 17.78 -2.41 0.91
C PRO A 191 18.80 -1.81 -0.06
N LEU A 192 18.31 -0.93 -0.93
CA LEU A 192 19.14 -0.10 -1.80
C LEU A 192 20.13 0.67 -0.93
N ASN A 193 21.40 0.28 -0.97
CA ASN A 193 22.48 1.12 -0.50
C ASN A 193 22.65 2.24 -1.54
N ASP A 194 22.14 3.43 -1.23
CA ASP A 194 22.40 4.64 -2.00
C ASP A 194 23.92 4.93 -2.02
N ARG A 195 24.47 5.13 -3.21
CA ARG A 195 25.76 5.81 -3.44
C ARG A 195 25.51 7.28 -3.75
#